data_AF-A0A1V6SLW0-F1
#
_entry.id   AF-A0A1V6SLW0-F1
#
_cell.length_a   1.000
_cell.length_b   1.000
_cell.length_c   1.000
_cell.angle_alpha   90.00
_cell.angle_beta   90.00
_cell.angle_gamma   90.00
#
_symmetry.space_group_name_H-M   'P 1'
#
loop_
_entity.id
_entity.type
_entity.pdbx_description
1 polymer ?
#
loop_
_entity_poly.entity_id
_entity_poly.type
_entity_poly.pdbx_seq_one_letter_code
_entity_poly.pdbx_strand_id
1 'polypeptide(L)'
;MAVTSATPEDAARETLRCLRGFAEFQHVRLLVTGELAEEKEDVVFLIFLGHGFDYRVDELPSGVSDLLKLKLLSMHPASFQQRVGFLEFKNRPLRFIPGEILPYVPQGTPTIAGTGTHGLPYTTAADSLVYMVMSYSMGWGRQKPDQDVTAVMHFVLYLQSQGPIIFSPQQEEFLASQLDWLARNGMWDREWWRHSLGLP
;
A
#
# COMPACT_ATOMS: atom_id res chain seq x y z
N MET A 1 29.44 15.00 -2.28
CA MET A 1 28.26 15.57 -2.95
C MET A 1 27.04 14.94 -2.32
N ALA A 2 26.10 15.74 -1.80
CA ALA A 2 24.85 15.19 -1.27
C ALA A 2 24.03 14.64 -2.44
N VAL A 3 23.70 13.34 -2.41
CA VAL A 3 22.81 12.74 -3.39
C VAL A 3 21.39 13.15 -3.03
N THR A 4 20.76 13.98 -3.86
CA THR A 4 19.35 14.35 -3.68
C THR A 4 18.49 13.09 -3.68
N SER A 5 17.66 12.93 -2.64
CA SER A 5 16.72 11.80 -2.56
C SER A 5 15.71 11.88 -3.71
N ALA A 6 15.37 10.73 -4.31
CA ALA A 6 14.35 10.68 -5.34
C ALA A 6 12.99 11.13 -4.79
N THR A 7 12.15 11.73 -5.64
CA THR A 7 10.74 11.95 -5.25
C THR A 7 10.05 10.59 -5.08
N PRO A 8 9.00 10.49 -4.24
CA PRO A 8 8.24 9.25 -4.12
C PRO A 8 7.70 8.75 -5.47
N GLU A 9 7.24 9.66 -6.32
CA GLU A 9 6.74 9.32 -7.66
C GLU A 9 7.85 8.79 -8.58
N ASP A 10 9.04 9.41 -8.60
CA ASP A 10 10.17 8.93 -9.39
C ASP A 10 10.64 7.54 -8.92
N ALA A 11 10.71 7.34 -7.60
CA ALA A 11 11.08 6.07 -7.02
C ALA A 11 10.05 4.97 -7.36
N ALA A 12 8.75 5.29 -7.28
CA ALA A 12 7.68 4.38 -7.66
C ALA A 12 7.76 4.00 -9.15
N ARG A 13 7.91 5.01 -10.01
CA ARG A 13 7.95 4.86 -11.48
C ARG A 13 9.14 4.04 -11.93
N GLU A 14 10.32 4.35 -11.40
CA GLU A 14 11.54 3.64 -11.76
C GLU A 14 11.56 2.21 -11.23
N THR A 15 11.06 1.99 -10.01
CA THR A 15 10.88 0.63 -9.48
C THR A 15 9.96 -0.20 -10.37
N LEU A 16 8.80 0.34 -10.75
CA LEU A 16 7.88 -0.33 -11.65
C LEU A 16 8.53 -0.59 -13.03
N ARG A 17 9.26 0.39 -13.58
CA ARG A 17 9.98 0.25 -14.85
C ARG A 17 10.98 -0.91 -14.80
N CYS A 18 11.75 -1.03 -13.73
CA CYS A 18 12.69 -2.13 -13.52
C CYS A 18 11.96 -3.47 -13.40
N LEU A 19 10.89 -3.54 -12.59
CA LEU A 19 10.10 -4.76 -12.43
C LEU A 19 9.48 -5.26 -13.75
N ARG A 20 9.06 -4.34 -14.63
CA ARG A 20 8.60 -4.67 -15.99
C ARG A 20 9.66 -5.29 -16.88
N GLY A 21 10.94 -5.12 -16.57
CA GLY A 21 12.04 -5.78 -17.26
C GLY A 21 12.14 -7.29 -16.95
N PHE A 22 11.44 -7.77 -15.93
CA PHE A 22 11.50 -9.16 -15.48
C PHE A 22 10.29 -9.95 -15.98
N ALA A 23 10.53 -10.89 -16.90
CA ALA A 23 9.48 -11.68 -17.54
C ALA A 23 8.67 -12.52 -16.52
N GLU A 24 9.34 -12.99 -15.48
CA GLU A 24 8.76 -13.80 -14.39
C GLU A 24 7.75 -13.04 -13.52
N PHE A 25 7.78 -11.71 -13.50
CA PHE A 25 6.90 -10.89 -12.67
C PHE A 25 5.76 -10.24 -13.44
N GLN A 26 5.63 -10.48 -14.74
CA GLN A 26 4.64 -9.82 -15.59
C GLN A 26 3.19 -10.05 -15.16
N HIS A 27 2.91 -11.18 -14.50
CA HIS A 27 1.59 -11.55 -13.98
C HIS A 27 1.32 -11.11 -12.54
N VAL A 28 2.35 -10.64 -11.82
CA VAL A 28 2.17 -10.06 -10.48
C VAL A 28 1.30 -8.82 -10.63
N ARG A 29 0.30 -8.68 -9.76
CA ARG A 29 -0.54 -7.48 -9.72
C ARG A 29 -0.01 -6.55 -8.63
N LEU A 30 -0.06 -5.25 -8.90
CA LEU A 30 0.59 -4.26 -8.03
C LEU A 30 -0.23 -2.97 -8.00
N LEU A 31 -0.36 -2.40 -6.81
CA LEU A 31 -0.80 -1.02 -6.62
C LEU A 31 0.27 -0.23 -5.88
N VAL A 32 0.33 1.06 -6.17
CA VAL A 32 1.10 2.03 -5.39
C VAL A 32 0.15 2.70 -4.42
N THR A 33 0.50 2.69 -3.15
CA THR A 33 -0.23 3.38 -2.08
C THR A 33 0.73 4.25 -1.27
N GLY A 34 0.16 5.02 -0.35
CA GLY A 34 0.86 6.01 0.46
C GLY A 34 0.54 7.43 0.02
N GLU A 35 0.69 8.37 0.95
CA GLU A 35 0.56 9.80 0.70
C GLU A 35 1.80 10.28 -0.07
N LEU A 36 1.84 10.01 -1.38
CA LEU A 36 2.90 10.54 -2.25
C LEU A 36 2.87 12.08 -2.32
N ALA A 37 1.78 12.69 -1.83
CA ALA A 37 1.52 14.12 -1.81
C ALA A 37 1.77 14.82 -0.45
N GLU A 38 1.87 14.08 0.67
CA GLU A 38 2.07 14.68 2.00
C GLU A 38 3.30 14.07 2.67
N GLU A 39 4.49 14.66 2.46
CA GLU A 39 5.74 14.50 3.25
C GLU A 39 6.19 13.09 3.71
N LYS A 40 5.52 11.99 3.33
CA LYS A 40 5.83 10.64 3.74
C LYS A 40 7.01 10.16 2.93
N GLU A 41 8.01 9.69 3.66
CA GLU A 41 9.29 9.35 3.08
C GLU A 41 9.28 8.04 2.30
N ASP A 42 8.27 7.18 2.41
CA ASP A 42 8.27 5.84 1.83
C ASP A 42 7.29 5.66 0.66
N VAL A 43 7.73 4.89 -0.33
CA VAL A 43 6.87 4.38 -1.40
C VAL A 43 6.38 3.00 -1.01
N VAL A 44 5.07 2.80 -1.02
CA VAL A 44 4.47 1.52 -0.66
C VAL A 44 3.86 0.85 -1.89
N PHE A 45 4.27 -0.39 -2.12
CA PHE A 45 3.71 -1.28 -3.12
C PHE A 45 2.85 -2.35 -2.45
N LEU A 46 1.59 -2.44 -2.85
CA LEU A 46 0.70 -3.54 -2.51
C LEU A 46 0.85 -4.61 -3.58
N ILE A 47 1.28 -5.81 -3.20
CA ILE A 47 1.60 -6.89 -4.12
C ILE A 47 0.53 -7.96 -4.01
N PHE A 48 -0.06 -8.35 -5.13
CA PHE A 48 -1.08 -9.38 -5.19
C PHE A 48 -0.68 -10.46 -6.19
N LEU A 49 -0.58 -11.68 -5.70
CA LEU A 49 -0.37 -12.84 -6.54
C LEU A 49 -1.72 -13.24 -7.13
N GLY A 50 -1.81 -13.25 -8.46
CA GLY A 50 -3.02 -13.70 -9.13
C GLY A 50 -3.24 -15.21 -8.95
N HIS A 51 -4.45 -15.68 -9.23
CA HIS A 51 -4.69 -17.10 -9.43
C HIS A 51 -3.77 -17.64 -10.54
N GLY A 52 -2.92 -18.61 -10.22
CA GLY A 52 -1.96 -19.21 -11.15
C GLY A 52 -0.49 -18.95 -10.86
N PHE A 53 -0.14 -18.19 -9.81
CA PHE A 53 1.20 -18.30 -9.23
C PHE A 53 1.36 -19.68 -8.58
N ASP A 54 2.51 -20.33 -8.76
CA ASP A 54 2.79 -21.62 -8.14
C ASP A 54 2.70 -21.43 -6.62
N TYR A 55 1.84 -22.22 -5.95
CA TYR A 55 1.66 -22.20 -4.50
C TYR A 55 2.99 -22.41 -3.75
N ARG A 56 4.00 -23.00 -4.42
CA ARG A 56 5.36 -23.16 -3.91
C ARG A 56 6.14 -21.84 -3.77
N VAL A 57 5.69 -20.77 -4.43
CA VAL A 57 6.23 -19.43 -4.24
C VAL A 57 5.74 -18.83 -2.92
N ASP A 58 4.55 -19.22 -2.46
CA ASP A 58 4.06 -18.90 -1.10
C ASP A 58 4.74 -19.77 -0.03
N GLU A 59 5.28 -20.95 -0.42
CA GLU A 59 6.11 -21.81 0.42
C GLU A 59 7.57 -21.32 0.55
N LEU A 60 7.99 -20.32 -0.24
CA LEU A 60 9.30 -19.71 -0.03
C LEU A 60 9.30 -18.98 1.31
N PRO A 61 10.32 -19.17 2.17
CA PRO A 61 10.40 -18.54 3.49
C PRO A 61 10.26 -17.01 3.50
N SER A 62 10.36 -16.38 2.33
CA SER A 62 10.44 -14.93 2.10
C SER A 62 9.30 -14.37 1.21
N GLY A 63 8.46 -15.23 0.59
CA GLY A 63 7.37 -14.83 -0.32
C GLY A 63 7.79 -13.99 -1.55
N VAL A 64 6.81 -13.57 -2.37
CA VAL A 64 7.09 -12.80 -3.62
C VAL A 64 7.64 -11.40 -3.35
N SER A 65 7.21 -10.76 -2.26
CA SER A 65 7.72 -9.45 -1.85
C SER A 65 9.25 -9.44 -1.79
N ASP A 66 9.86 -10.46 -1.21
CA ASP A 66 11.32 -10.53 -1.11
C ASP A 66 11.98 -10.96 -2.41
N LEU A 67 11.34 -11.79 -3.25
CA LEU A 67 11.85 -12.08 -4.60
C LEU A 67 11.95 -10.82 -5.46
N LEU A 68 10.93 -9.94 -5.41
CA LEU A 68 10.97 -8.66 -6.11
C LEU A 68 12.16 -7.82 -5.63
N LYS A 69 12.36 -7.71 -4.30
CA LYS A 69 13.48 -6.97 -3.71
C LYS A 69 14.83 -7.54 -4.12
N LEU A 70 15.01 -8.86 -4.01
CA LEU A 70 16.25 -9.56 -4.39
C LEU A 70 16.57 -9.37 -5.87
N LYS A 71 15.57 -9.42 -6.75
CA LYS A 71 15.76 -9.18 -8.18
C LYS A 71 16.15 -7.74 -8.47
N LEU A 72 15.51 -6.77 -7.82
CA LEU A 72 15.88 -5.35 -7.95
C LEU A 72 17.32 -5.09 -7.47
N LEU A 73 17.70 -5.67 -6.33
CA LEU A 73 19.06 -5.55 -5.78
C LEU A 73 20.12 -6.19 -6.69
N SER A 74 19.84 -7.38 -7.23
CA SER A 74 20.80 -8.12 -8.05
C SER A 74 20.96 -7.54 -9.45
N MET A 75 19.87 -7.09 -10.08
CA MET A 75 19.87 -6.61 -11.47
C MET A 75 20.14 -5.11 -11.58
N HIS A 76 19.83 -4.33 -10.53
CA HIS A 76 20.00 -2.88 -10.51
C HIS A 76 20.74 -2.38 -9.25
N PRO A 77 21.91 -2.94 -8.89
CA PRO A 77 22.61 -2.64 -7.64
C PRO A 77 23.08 -1.19 -7.50
N ALA A 78 23.24 -0.46 -8.62
CA ALA A 78 23.58 0.97 -8.60
C ALA A 78 22.39 1.87 -8.21
N SER A 79 21.16 1.38 -8.38
CA SER A 79 19.92 2.13 -8.15
C SER A 79 19.23 1.72 -6.85
N PHE A 80 19.34 0.44 -6.48
CA PHE A 80 18.69 -0.14 -5.31
C PHE A 80 19.71 -0.56 -4.27
N GLN A 81 19.42 -0.27 -2.99
CA GLN A 81 20.27 -0.61 -1.86
C GLN A 81 19.44 -1.23 -0.75
N GLN A 82 19.98 -2.26 -0.11
CA GLN A 82 19.38 -2.83 1.09
C GLN A 82 19.91 -2.06 2.31
N ARG A 83 19.01 -1.47 3.10
CA ARG A 83 19.28 -0.98 4.44
C ARG A 83 18.69 -1.95 5.47
N VAL A 84 19.06 -1.76 6.74
CA VAL A 84 18.52 -2.57 7.83
C VAL A 84 17.00 -2.41 7.86
N GLY A 85 16.28 -3.49 7.49
CA GLY A 85 14.82 -3.56 7.54
C GLY A 85 14.07 -3.10 6.27
N PHE A 86 14.71 -2.50 5.27
CA PHE A 86 14.00 -2.01 4.06
C PHE A 86 14.90 -1.87 2.83
N LEU A 87 14.28 -1.97 1.65
CA LEU A 87 14.89 -1.67 0.36
C LEU A 87 14.79 -0.17 0.11
N GLU A 88 15.79 0.45 -0.50
CA GLU A 88 15.74 1.84 -0.94
C GLU A 88 16.05 1.97 -2.42
N PHE A 89 15.43 2.95 -3.07
CA PHE A 89 15.84 3.49 -4.37
C PHE A 89 16.36 4.91 -4.19
N LYS A 90 17.63 5.18 -4.50
CA LYS A 90 18.25 6.52 -4.35
C LYS A 90 17.87 7.24 -3.03
N ASN A 91 18.12 6.58 -1.89
CA ASN A 91 17.78 7.09 -0.53
C ASN A 91 16.27 7.32 -0.31
N ARG A 92 15.41 6.59 -1.02
CA ARG A 92 13.96 6.58 -0.82
C ARG A 92 13.52 5.18 -0.39
N PRO A 93 13.04 5.00 0.85
CA PRO A 93 12.53 3.71 1.32
C PRO A 93 11.39 3.18 0.45
N LEU A 94 11.47 1.90 0.12
CA LEU A 94 10.46 1.13 -0.61
C LEU A 94 9.94 0.03 0.32
N ARG A 95 8.61 -0.05 0.45
CA ARG A 95 7.93 -1.11 1.19
C ARG A 95 7.11 -1.94 0.21
N PHE A 96 7.25 -3.25 0.29
CA PHE A 96 6.45 -4.20 -0.49
C PHE A 96 5.60 -4.99 0.48
N ILE A 97 4.29 -4.76 0.44
CA ILE A 97 3.31 -5.38 1.32
C ILE A 97 2.69 -6.56 0.58
N PRO A 98 2.88 -7.79 1.08
CA PRO A 98 2.30 -8.99 0.49
C PRO A 98 0.76 -8.98 0.57
N GLY A 99 0.09 -9.62 -0.37
CA GLY A 99 -1.37 -9.59 -0.49
C GLY A 99 -2.07 -10.41 0.59
N GLU A 100 -1.35 -11.36 1.17
CA GLU A 100 -1.76 -12.30 2.21
C GLU A 100 -2.12 -11.59 3.53
N ILE A 101 -1.56 -10.40 3.75
CA ILE A 101 -1.86 -9.57 4.93
C ILE A 101 -2.82 -8.42 4.62
N LEU A 102 -3.25 -8.28 3.36
CA LEU A 102 -4.25 -7.30 2.95
C LEU A 102 -5.67 -7.88 3.14
N PRO A 103 -6.63 -7.05 3.54
CA PRO A 103 -7.99 -7.53 3.82
C PRO A 103 -8.74 -7.97 2.57
N TYR A 104 -8.36 -7.45 1.40
CA TYR A 104 -8.89 -7.84 0.11
C TYR A 104 -7.95 -7.38 -1.01
N VAL A 105 -8.23 -7.82 -2.24
CA VAL A 105 -7.56 -7.34 -3.45
C VAL A 105 -8.50 -6.39 -4.20
N PRO A 106 -8.13 -5.11 -4.41
CA PRO A 106 -9.00 -4.19 -5.13
C PRO A 106 -9.39 -4.71 -6.52
N GLN A 107 -10.64 -4.45 -6.92
CA GLN A 107 -11.10 -4.79 -8.26
C GLN A 107 -10.32 -3.99 -9.30
N GLY A 108 -9.91 -4.64 -10.38
CA GLY A 108 -9.18 -3.96 -11.45
C GLY A 108 -7.68 -3.72 -11.17
N THR A 109 -7.11 -4.20 -10.06
CA THR A 109 -5.65 -4.10 -9.82
C THR A 109 -4.88 -4.66 -11.03
N PRO A 110 -4.08 -3.84 -11.72
CA PRO A 110 -3.44 -4.26 -12.96
C PRO A 110 -2.25 -5.18 -12.67
N THR A 111 -1.89 -5.99 -13.66
CA THR A 111 -0.61 -6.69 -13.64
C THR A 111 0.53 -5.72 -13.94
N ILE A 112 1.76 -6.09 -13.57
CA ILE A 112 2.96 -5.33 -13.93
C ILE A 112 3.05 -5.13 -15.45
N ALA A 113 2.71 -6.16 -16.24
CA ALA A 113 2.63 -6.06 -17.69
C ALA A 113 1.55 -5.09 -18.18
N GLY A 114 0.36 -5.17 -17.57
CA GLY A 114 -0.82 -4.39 -17.94
C GLY A 114 -0.77 -2.92 -17.50
N THR A 115 0.19 -2.54 -16.65
CA THR A 115 0.35 -1.16 -16.23
C THR A 115 0.95 -0.33 -17.37
N GLY A 116 0.39 0.86 -17.67
CA GLY A 116 0.91 1.73 -18.75
C GLY A 116 2.38 2.14 -18.52
N THR A 117 3.10 2.52 -19.59
CA THR A 117 4.53 2.91 -19.50
C THR A 117 4.76 4.23 -18.75
N HIS A 118 3.73 5.06 -18.64
CA HIS A 118 3.81 6.39 -18.03
C HIS A 118 2.89 6.56 -16.81
N GLY A 119 2.02 5.58 -16.53
CA GLY A 119 1.07 5.64 -15.43
C GLY A 119 1.52 4.79 -14.24
N LEU A 120 1.31 5.31 -13.03
CA LEU A 120 1.44 4.54 -11.81
C LEU A 120 0.07 3.96 -11.41
N PRO A 121 -0.01 2.68 -11.02
CA PRO A 121 -1.28 2.04 -10.69
C PRO A 121 -1.65 2.39 -9.25
N TYR A 122 -2.17 3.60 -9.03
CA TYR A 122 -2.51 4.07 -7.68
C TYR A 122 -3.72 3.35 -7.11
N THR A 123 -3.73 3.17 -5.79
CA THR A 123 -4.95 2.83 -5.05
C THR A 123 -6.01 3.91 -5.24
N THR A 124 -7.28 3.52 -5.25
CA THR A 124 -8.37 4.50 -5.17
C THR A 124 -8.36 5.16 -3.79
N ALA A 125 -9.05 6.29 -3.64
CA ALA A 125 -9.17 6.96 -2.35
C ALA A 125 -9.81 6.06 -1.27
N ALA A 126 -10.82 5.27 -1.64
CA ALA A 126 -11.46 4.30 -0.75
C ALA A 126 -10.49 3.17 -0.35
N ASP A 127 -9.71 2.64 -1.30
CA ASP A 127 -8.68 1.64 -1.02
C ASP A 127 -7.59 2.19 -0.11
N SER A 128 -7.18 3.45 -0.30
CA SER A 128 -6.21 4.12 0.56
C SER A 128 -6.73 4.28 2.00
N LEU A 129 -8.01 4.60 2.18
CA LEU A 129 -8.64 4.69 3.50
C LEU A 129 -8.63 3.33 4.20
N VAL A 130 -9.03 2.26 3.50
CA VAL A 130 -9.03 0.92 4.07
C VAL A 130 -7.61 0.47 4.42
N TYR A 131 -6.66 0.67 3.51
CA TYR A 131 -5.25 0.38 3.75
C TYR A 131 -4.73 1.15 4.98
N MET A 132 -5.10 2.42 5.12
CA MET A 132 -4.69 3.24 6.26
C MET A 132 -5.21 2.65 7.58
N VAL A 133 -6.51 2.34 7.67
CA VAL A 133 -7.11 1.71 8.86
C VAL A 133 -6.41 0.38 9.20
N MET A 134 -6.20 -0.48 8.19
CA MET A 134 -5.49 -1.75 8.37
C MET A 134 -4.06 -1.54 8.87
N SER A 135 -3.30 -0.66 8.23
CA SER A 135 -1.89 -0.43 8.57
C SER A 135 -1.75 0.09 10.00
N TYR A 136 -2.65 0.98 10.44
CA TYR A 136 -2.62 1.54 11.78
C TYR A 136 -3.12 0.54 12.83
N SER A 137 -4.13 -0.28 12.52
CA SER A 137 -4.61 -1.30 13.45
C SER A 137 -3.61 -2.45 13.67
N MET A 138 -2.75 -2.72 12.69
CA MET A 138 -1.60 -3.63 12.81
C MET A 138 -0.37 -3.01 13.48
N GLY A 139 -0.41 -1.73 13.86
CA GLY A 139 0.72 -1.03 14.47
C GLY A 139 1.87 -0.73 13.49
N TRP A 140 1.59 -0.69 12.18
CA TRP A 140 2.55 -0.21 11.17
C TRP A 140 2.55 1.30 11.02
N GLY A 141 1.62 1.98 11.68
CA GLY A 141 1.67 3.41 11.91
C GLY A 141 2.97 3.78 12.62
N ARG A 142 3.52 4.95 12.27
CA ARG A 142 4.69 5.51 12.96
C ARG A 142 4.29 6.34 14.18
N GLN A 143 3.00 6.60 14.34
CA GLN A 143 2.46 7.48 15.35
C GLN A 143 1.82 6.68 16.49
N LYS A 144 1.38 7.38 17.53
CA LYS A 144 0.58 6.76 18.57
C LYS A 144 -0.82 6.41 18.00
N PRO A 145 -1.50 5.38 18.53
CA PRO A 145 -2.81 4.97 18.01
C PRO A 145 -3.85 6.08 17.94
N ASP A 146 -3.83 7.05 18.87
CA ASP A 146 -4.71 8.22 18.87
C ASP A 146 -4.44 9.20 17.71
N GLN A 147 -3.18 9.40 17.37
CA GLN A 147 -2.77 10.21 16.24
C GLN A 147 -3.11 9.52 14.91
N ASP A 148 -2.88 8.21 14.83
CA ASP A 148 -3.25 7.39 13.66
C ASP A 148 -4.77 7.43 13.40
N VAL A 149 -5.60 7.27 14.44
CA VAL A 149 -7.07 7.39 14.30
C VAL A 149 -7.49 8.82 13.92
N THR A 150 -6.78 9.85 14.42
CA THR A 150 -7.02 11.24 14.02
C THR A 150 -6.71 11.46 12.54
N ALA A 151 -5.64 10.86 12.01
CA ALA A 151 -5.33 10.90 10.58
C ALA A 151 -6.40 10.20 9.74
N VAL A 152 -6.91 9.05 10.20
CA VAL A 152 -8.05 8.36 9.57
C VAL A 152 -9.27 9.29 9.52
N MET A 153 -9.58 9.96 10.63
CA MET A 153 -10.71 10.89 10.73
C MET A 153 -10.57 12.04 9.75
N HIS A 154 -9.40 12.70 9.69
CA HIS A 154 -9.15 13.78 8.73
C HIS A 154 -9.34 13.31 7.28
N PHE A 155 -8.86 12.12 6.95
CA PHE A 155 -9.03 11.59 5.60
C PHE A 155 -10.49 11.27 5.28
N VAL A 156 -11.25 10.69 6.23
CA VAL A 156 -12.69 10.46 6.05
C VAL A 156 -13.43 11.77 5.78
N LEU A 157 -13.17 12.81 6.59
CA LEU A 157 -13.78 14.13 6.39
C LEU A 157 -13.37 14.74 5.04
N TYR A 158 -12.11 14.59 4.64
CA TYR A 158 -11.64 15.02 3.33
C TYR A 158 -12.42 14.30 2.21
N LEU A 159 -12.55 12.98 2.26
CA LEU A 159 -13.31 12.23 1.24
C LEU A 159 -14.78 12.62 1.20
N GLN A 160 -15.42 12.78 2.36
CA GLN A 160 -16.80 13.25 2.46
C GLN A 160 -16.99 14.66 1.86
N SER A 161 -15.99 15.53 1.98
CA SER A 161 -16.01 16.86 1.35
C SER A 161 -16.01 16.80 -0.18
N GLN A 162 -15.52 15.69 -0.76
CA GLN A 162 -15.51 15.44 -2.21
C GLN A 162 -16.79 14.72 -2.69
N GLY A 163 -17.57 14.15 -1.78
CA GLY A 163 -18.83 13.46 -2.06
C GLY A 163 -19.05 12.22 -1.18
N PRO A 164 -20.16 11.49 -1.37
CA PRO A 164 -20.41 10.24 -0.65
C PRO A 164 -19.30 9.22 -0.92
N ILE A 165 -18.80 8.59 0.14
CA ILE A 165 -17.84 7.49 0.03
C ILE A 165 -18.64 6.23 -0.28
N ILE A 166 -18.33 5.57 -1.40
CA ILE A 166 -18.97 4.31 -1.79
C ILE A 166 -17.94 3.21 -1.63
N PHE A 167 -18.23 2.28 -0.73
CA PHE A 167 -17.41 1.11 -0.49
C PHE A 167 -17.98 -0.10 -1.25
N SER A 168 -17.09 -1.01 -1.64
CA SER A 168 -17.47 -2.36 -2.05
C SER A 168 -17.81 -3.20 -0.82
N PRO A 169 -18.57 -4.31 -0.96
CA PRO A 169 -18.93 -5.16 0.17
C PRO A 169 -17.73 -5.64 1.00
N GLN A 170 -16.58 -5.91 0.36
CA GLN A 170 -15.35 -6.34 1.03
C GLN A 170 -14.72 -5.21 1.86
N GLN A 171 -14.78 -3.98 1.36
CA GLN A 171 -14.31 -2.80 2.06
C GLN A 171 -15.21 -2.49 3.27
N GLU A 172 -16.54 -2.59 3.09
CA GLU A 172 -17.50 -2.40 4.18
C GLU A 172 -17.31 -3.42 5.29
N GLU A 173 -17.21 -4.71 4.95
CA GLU A 173 -16.98 -5.80 5.90
C GLU A 173 -15.70 -5.56 6.70
N PHE A 174 -14.61 -5.22 6.02
CA PHE A 174 -13.36 -4.91 6.69
C PHE A 174 -13.50 -3.71 7.65
N LEU A 175 -14.02 -2.57 7.17
CA LEU A 175 -14.16 -1.37 8.00
C LEU A 175 -15.09 -1.60 9.20
N ALA A 176 -16.19 -2.34 9.00
CA ALA A 176 -17.10 -2.74 10.07
C ALA A 176 -16.39 -3.56 11.15
N SER A 177 -15.47 -4.45 10.77
CA SER A 177 -14.65 -5.22 11.72
C SER A 177 -13.67 -4.37 12.53
N GLN A 178 -13.30 -3.19 12.03
CA GLN A 178 -12.32 -2.29 12.66
C GLN A 178 -12.96 -1.17 13.50
N LEU A 179 -14.29 -1.07 13.54
CA LEU A 179 -14.99 -0.04 14.30
C LEU A 179 -14.61 -0.01 15.78
N ASP A 180 -14.44 -1.17 16.41
CA ASP A 180 -14.03 -1.24 17.82
C ASP A 180 -12.59 -0.74 18.03
N TRP A 181 -11.69 -0.94 17.06
CA TRP A 181 -10.33 -0.39 17.14
C TRP A 181 -10.35 1.13 16.98
N LEU A 182 -11.11 1.63 16.00
CA LEU A 182 -11.28 3.07 15.75
C LEU A 182 -11.88 3.77 16.98
N ALA A 183 -12.91 3.20 17.59
CA ALA A 183 -13.55 3.77 18.77
C ALA A 183 -12.69 3.72 20.04
N ARG A 184 -11.90 2.65 20.22
CA ARG A 184 -11.02 2.51 21.40
C ARG A 184 -9.82 3.43 21.38
N ASN A 185 -9.32 3.77 20.20
CA ASN A 185 -8.10 4.56 20.05
C ASN A 185 -8.37 6.03 19.67
N GLY A 186 -9.61 6.39 19.31
CA GLY A 186 -10.00 7.77 18.98
C GLY A 186 -10.85 8.47 20.04
N MET A 187 -11.28 9.69 19.73
CA MET A 187 -12.25 10.45 20.54
C MET A 187 -13.72 10.14 20.20
N TRP A 188 -13.97 9.45 19.09
CA TRP A 188 -15.31 9.18 18.57
C TRP A 188 -15.74 7.76 18.88
N ASP A 189 -17.03 7.61 19.22
CA ASP A 189 -17.61 6.31 19.49
C ASP A 189 -17.85 5.49 18.21
N ARG A 190 -18.29 4.25 18.41
CA ARG A 190 -18.58 3.29 17.35
C ARG A 190 -19.67 3.78 16.40
N GLU A 191 -20.70 4.45 16.91
CA GLU A 191 -21.83 4.92 16.11
C GLU A 191 -21.43 6.07 15.20
N TRP A 192 -20.61 6.99 15.70
CA TRP A 192 -20.02 8.06 14.90
C TRP A 192 -19.22 7.50 13.74
N TRP A 193 -18.34 6.52 13.99
CA TRP A 193 -17.55 5.88 12.92
C TRP A 193 -18.43 5.15 11.90
N ARG A 194 -19.43 4.39 12.35
CA ARG A 194 -20.38 3.72 11.45
C ARG A 194 -21.07 4.73 10.54
N HIS A 195 -21.59 5.82 11.11
CA HIS A 195 -22.28 6.87 10.36
C HIS A 195 -21.34 7.61 9.39
N SER A 196 -20.16 8.02 9.86
CA SER A 196 -19.17 8.73 9.04
C SER A 196 -18.65 7.89 7.87
N LEU A 197 -18.52 6.58 8.06
CA LEU A 197 -18.13 5.66 6.98
C LEU A 197 -19.30 5.20 6.11
N GLY A 198 -20.54 5.60 6.42
CA GLY A 198 -21.72 5.17 5.67
C GLY A 198 -21.95 3.65 5.72
N LEU A 199 -21.53 2.99 6.81
CA LEU A 199 -21.67 1.54 6.99
C LEU A 199 -23.09 1.17 7.47
N PRO A 200 -23.60 -0.02 7.11
CA PRO A 200 -24.92 -0.49 7.53
C PRO A 200 -25.03 -0.79 9.04
#